data_AF-A0A0W0ETL8-F1
#
_entry.id   AF-A0A0W0ETL8-F1
#
_cell.length_a   1.000
_cell.length_b   1.000
_cell.length_c   1.000
_cell.angle_alpha   90.00
_cell.angle_beta   90.00
_cell.angle_gamma   90.00
#
_symmetry.space_group_name_H-M   'P 1'
#
loop_
_entity.id
_entity.type
_entity.pdbx_description
1 polymer ?
#
loop_
_entity_poly.entity_id
_entity_poly.type
_entity_poly.pdbx_seq_one_letter_code
_entity_poly.pdbx_strand_id
1 'polypeptide(L)'
;QAQALMQQLTTLPTVKVVQDEDAVPGALLSLGVNPAASIAPPVSTLYTVRRDEASGASTTSHLFLFNQGNDVINGTLTLNLGFQGTPFTLDAWSGTVNPIFIWDSSPGSISISGFSLAEKETALITVTSESEFEGVSSPVVHVSNADSEVFAGASTRGSIELRSTTEGSKKVTFSTGDTQTIKFSLEGETVRELTGWQLNITKWTPPEDLSQIPSVLVPEPAINLTQGLIPWDQLEGHKNTSGLGTYITTFEWSHAIDSNVGVQLDFGVVVHTLKAWLNGIELPTADPTHPVVDISNLVQEGSNTLRVDAASTLLNVVNSVPGITSLGVPRFSIFQRNQQYGLVVPVRLIPYSRVTMEQGL
;
A
#
# COMPACT_ATOMS: atom_id res chain seq x y z
N GLN A 1 -23.52 -50.03 7.32
CA GLN A 1 -24.11 -49.05 8.27
C GLN A 1 -23.74 -47.61 7.93
N ALA A 2 -22.44 -47.27 7.79
CA ALA A 2 -22.00 -45.91 7.43
C ALA A 2 -22.58 -45.37 6.10
N GLN A 3 -22.61 -46.17 5.02
CA GLN A 3 -23.19 -45.75 3.73
C GLN A 3 -24.69 -45.39 3.83
N ALA A 4 -25.46 -46.15 4.60
CA ALA A 4 -26.88 -45.87 4.81
C ALA A 4 -27.09 -44.57 5.60
N LEU A 5 -26.22 -44.29 6.58
CA LEU A 5 -26.24 -43.02 7.33
C LEU A 5 -25.87 -41.83 6.44
N MET A 6 -24.88 -41.98 5.55
CA MET A 6 -24.53 -40.94 4.58
C MET A 6 -25.69 -40.63 3.62
N GLN A 7 -26.38 -41.64 3.11
CA GLN A 7 -27.57 -41.44 2.26
C GLN A 7 -28.70 -40.73 3.03
N GLN A 8 -28.90 -41.05 4.30
CA GLN A 8 -29.87 -40.34 5.15
C GLN A 8 -29.47 -38.87 5.39
N LEU A 9 -28.18 -38.55 5.52
CA LEU A 9 -27.74 -37.16 5.66
C LEU A 9 -28.03 -36.35 4.40
N THR A 10 -27.83 -36.92 3.21
CA THR A 10 -28.06 -36.20 1.93
C THR A 10 -29.52 -35.85 1.64
N THR A 11 -30.49 -36.39 2.39
CA THR A 11 -31.90 -36.01 2.25
C THR A 11 -32.28 -34.79 3.09
N LEU A 12 -31.42 -34.36 4.02
CA LEU A 12 -31.66 -33.19 4.85
C LEU A 12 -31.51 -31.89 4.03
N PRO A 13 -32.40 -30.90 4.22
CA PRO A 13 -32.37 -29.65 3.44
C PRO A 13 -31.10 -28.82 3.67
N THR A 14 -30.43 -28.99 4.81
CA THR A 14 -29.20 -28.30 5.21
C THR A 14 -27.92 -28.99 4.72
N VAL A 15 -28.04 -30.17 4.11
CA VAL A 15 -26.89 -30.93 3.60
C VAL A 15 -26.83 -30.76 2.09
N LYS A 16 -25.74 -30.15 1.61
CA LYS A 16 -25.45 -30.01 0.18
C LYS A 16 -24.26 -30.89 -0.17
N VAL A 17 -24.40 -31.67 -1.23
CA VAL A 17 -23.30 -32.42 -1.83
C VAL A 17 -22.91 -31.70 -3.10
N VAL A 18 -21.64 -31.35 -3.20
CA VAL A 18 -21.04 -30.69 -4.36
C VAL A 18 -20.09 -31.65 -5.07
N GLN A 19 -19.84 -31.39 -6.36
CA GLN A 19 -18.96 -32.26 -7.16
C GLN A 19 -17.49 -32.05 -6.83
N ASP A 20 -17.10 -30.81 -6.54
CA ASP A 20 -15.74 -30.37 -6.24
C ASP A 20 -15.75 -29.16 -5.29
N GLU A 21 -14.56 -28.69 -4.93
CA GLU A 21 -14.35 -27.55 -4.03
C GLU A 21 -14.86 -26.22 -4.63
N ASP A 22 -14.76 -26.04 -5.94
CA ASP A 22 -15.18 -24.82 -6.64
C ASP A 22 -16.70 -24.58 -6.55
N ALA A 23 -17.49 -25.63 -6.37
CA ALA A 23 -18.94 -25.55 -6.17
C ALA A 23 -19.35 -25.23 -4.71
N VAL A 24 -18.42 -25.27 -3.74
CA VAL A 24 -18.71 -25.01 -2.31
C VAL A 24 -19.28 -23.62 -2.07
N PRO A 25 -18.72 -22.51 -2.62
CA PRO A 25 -19.26 -21.18 -2.39
C PRO A 25 -20.72 -21.04 -2.83
N GLY A 26 -21.09 -21.58 -3.99
CA GLY A 26 -22.47 -21.58 -4.48
C GLY A 26 -23.42 -22.38 -3.58
N ALA A 27 -22.97 -23.52 -3.07
CA ALA A 27 -23.74 -24.33 -2.15
C ALA A 27 -23.98 -23.62 -0.81
N LEU A 28 -22.96 -22.94 -0.27
CA LEU A 28 -23.06 -22.12 0.95
C LEU A 28 -24.05 -20.96 0.76
N LEU A 29 -23.97 -20.24 -0.36
CA LEU A 29 -24.92 -19.18 -0.70
C LEU A 29 -26.36 -19.70 -0.76
N SER A 30 -26.59 -20.91 -1.32
CA SER A 30 -27.92 -21.53 -1.35
C SER A 30 -28.50 -21.85 0.03
N LEU A 31 -27.64 -21.93 1.05
CA LEU A 31 -28.00 -22.10 2.45
C LEU A 31 -28.09 -20.77 3.21
N GLY A 32 -27.92 -19.62 2.53
CA GLY A 32 -27.92 -18.29 3.14
C GLY A 32 -26.61 -17.93 3.84
N VAL A 33 -25.53 -18.69 3.61
CA VAL A 33 -24.20 -18.38 4.15
C VAL A 33 -23.47 -17.47 3.17
N ASN A 34 -23.35 -16.20 3.53
CA ASN A 34 -22.64 -15.19 2.75
C ASN A 34 -21.13 -15.19 3.04
N PRO A 35 -20.27 -14.84 2.07
CA PRO A 35 -18.85 -14.68 2.31
C PRO A 35 -18.59 -13.57 3.34
N ALA A 36 -17.62 -13.77 4.24
CA ALA A 36 -17.26 -12.77 5.25
C ALA A 36 -16.74 -11.47 4.62
N ALA A 37 -16.07 -11.58 3.48
CA ALA A 37 -15.64 -10.46 2.65
C ALA A 37 -15.80 -10.83 1.16
N SER A 38 -16.26 -9.89 0.34
CA SER A 38 -16.36 -10.06 -1.11
C SER A 38 -16.09 -8.74 -1.82
N ILE A 39 -15.68 -8.79 -3.08
CA ILE A 39 -15.43 -7.62 -3.92
C ILE A 39 -16.34 -7.64 -5.15
N ALA A 40 -16.78 -6.46 -5.59
CA ALA A 40 -17.53 -6.27 -6.83
C ALA A 40 -16.79 -5.27 -7.76
N PRO A 41 -16.45 -5.65 -9.01
CA PRO A 41 -16.67 -6.96 -9.64
C PRO A 41 -15.87 -8.09 -8.97
N PRO A 42 -16.36 -9.34 -9.00
CA PRO A 42 -15.71 -10.46 -8.32
C PRO A 42 -14.38 -10.84 -8.98
N VAL A 43 -13.38 -11.15 -8.15
CA VAL A 43 -12.06 -11.66 -8.56
C VAL A 43 -11.70 -12.88 -7.71
N SER A 44 -11.00 -13.86 -8.31
CA SER A 44 -10.58 -15.08 -7.61
C SER A 44 -9.27 -14.94 -6.84
N THR A 45 -8.56 -13.82 -7.02
CA THR A 45 -7.24 -13.57 -6.44
C THR A 45 -7.29 -12.85 -5.09
N LEU A 46 -8.47 -12.43 -4.62
CA LEU A 46 -8.63 -11.81 -3.32
C LEU A 46 -8.67 -12.89 -2.23
N TYR A 47 -7.59 -13.02 -1.48
CA TYR A 47 -7.53 -13.89 -0.31
C TYR A 47 -7.93 -13.12 0.95
N THR A 48 -8.74 -13.72 1.82
CA THR A 48 -9.27 -13.06 3.01
C THR A 48 -9.19 -13.94 4.25
N VAL A 49 -8.81 -13.35 5.39
CA VAL A 49 -8.88 -13.98 6.71
C VAL A 49 -9.61 -13.05 7.66
N ARG A 50 -10.62 -13.56 8.36
CA ARG A 50 -11.33 -12.85 9.42
C ARG A 50 -10.98 -13.44 10.78
N ARG A 51 -10.72 -12.59 11.76
CA ARG A 51 -10.59 -12.94 13.18
C ARG A 51 -11.54 -12.07 13.99
N ASP A 52 -12.31 -12.70 14.85
CA ASP A 52 -13.27 -12.03 15.72
C ASP A 52 -12.74 -12.03 17.15
N GLU A 53 -12.82 -10.88 17.79
CA GLU A 53 -12.56 -10.68 19.20
C GLU A 53 -13.83 -10.17 19.87
N ALA A 54 -14.20 -10.80 20.98
CA ALA A 54 -15.30 -10.35 21.82
C ALA A 54 -14.76 -10.04 23.21
N SER A 55 -14.88 -8.78 23.63
CA SER A 55 -14.46 -8.32 24.95
C SER A 55 -15.65 -7.67 25.66
N GLY A 56 -16.27 -8.41 26.57
CA GLY A 56 -17.47 -7.96 27.28
C GLY A 56 -18.63 -7.68 26.33
N ALA A 57 -19.05 -6.41 26.24
CA ALA A 57 -20.13 -5.97 25.35
C ALA A 57 -19.64 -5.50 23.96
N SER A 58 -18.31 -5.38 23.77
CA SER A 58 -17.71 -4.96 22.51
C SER A 58 -17.48 -6.16 21.59
N THR A 59 -17.69 -5.96 20.29
CA THR A 59 -17.34 -6.92 19.24
C THR A 59 -16.43 -6.24 18.23
N THR A 60 -15.31 -6.88 17.92
CA THR A 60 -14.33 -6.39 16.97
C THR A 60 -13.99 -7.51 15.98
N SER A 61 -13.93 -7.18 14.69
CA SER A 61 -13.48 -8.08 13.64
C SER A 61 -12.28 -7.49 12.94
N HIS A 62 -11.21 -8.27 12.84
CA HIS A 62 -10.03 -7.96 12.05
C HIS A 62 -10.05 -8.76 10.75
N LEU A 63 -9.83 -8.08 9.64
CA LEU A 63 -9.80 -8.65 8.31
C LEU A 63 -8.43 -8.40 7.67
N PHE A 64 -7.78 -9.48 7.28
CA PHE A 64 -6.60 -9.46 6.42
C PHE A 64 -7.05 -9.76 5.00
N LEU A 65 -6.70 -8.88 4.07
CA LEU A 65 -6.94 -9.02 2.64
C LEU A 65 -5.59 -9.08 1.93
N PHE A 66 -5.45 -9.96 0.95
CA PHE A 66 -4.23 -10.11 0.17
C PHE A 66 -4.56 -10.34 -1.30
N ASN A 67 -3.96 -9.54 -2.18
CA ASN A 67 -4.06 -9.74 -3.61
C ASN A 67 -3.04 -10.79 -4.07
N GLN A 68 -3.48 -12.03 -4.27
CA GLN A 68 -2.64 -13.10 -4.79
C GLN A 68 -2.34 -12.97 -6.30
N GLY A 69 -2.99 -12.04 -6.99
CA GLY A 69 -2.87 -11.80 -8.42
C GLY A 69 -1.64 -10.98 -8.80
N ASN A 70 -1.51 -10.70 -10.09
CA ASN A 70 -0.47 -9.83 -10.66
C ASN A 70 -1.08 -8.57 -11.31
N ASP A 71 -2.33 -8.28 -10.96
CA ASP A 71 -3.09 -7.14 -11.45
C ASP A 71 -3.73 -6.46 -10.24
N VAL A 72 -3.93 -5.14 -10.32
CA VAL A 72 -4.65 -4.39 -9.29
C VAL A 72 -6.10 -4.87 -9.15
N ILE A 73 -6.57 -5.04 -7.92
CA ILE A 73 -7.97 -5.26 -7.61
C ILE A 73 -8.61 -3.90 -7.34
N ASN A 74 -9.64 -3.55 -8.10
CA ASN A 74 -10.44 -2.34 -7.89
C ASN A 74 -11.92 -2.70 -7.78
N GLY A 75 -12.64 -2.12 -6.83
CA GLY A 75 -14.07 -2.35 -6.73
C GLY A 75 -14.71 -1.84 -5.45
N THR A 76 -15.87 -2.42 -5.14
CA THR A 76 -16.55 -2.22 -3.85
C THR A 76 -16.30 -3.43 -2.97
N LEU A 77 -15.62 -3.24 -1.85
CA LEU A 77 -15.36 -4.27 -0.86
C LEU A 77 -16.53 -4.34 0.13
N THR A 78 -17.22 -5.47 0.20
CA THR A 78 -18.30 -5.72 1.15
C THR A 78 -17.82 -6.65 2.24
N LEU A 79 -18.00 -6.26 3.50
CA LEU A 79 -17.67 -7.01 4.70
C LEU A 79 -18.97 -7.43 5.41
N ASN A 80 -19.24 -8.73 5.50
CA ASN A 80 -20.41 -9.29 6.19
C ASN A 80 -20.03 -9.69 7.61
N LEU A 81 -20.33 -8.82 8.57
CA LEU A 81 -19.83 -8.88 9.94
C LEU A 81 -20.81 -9.55 10.91
N GLY A 82 -22.11 -9.40 10.69
CA GLY A 82 -23.15 -9.86 11.60
C GLY A 82 -23.41 -8.94 12.79
N PHE A 83 -22.75 -7.78 12.85
CA PHE A 83 -22.99 -6.71 13.82
C PHE A 83 -22.77 -5.34 13.15
N GLN A 84 -23.26 -4.29 13.79
CA GLN A 84 -23.01 -2.91 13.37
C GLN A 84 -21.72 -2.40 13.98
N GLY A 85 -20.87 -1.76 13.17
CA GLY A 85 -19.60 -1.24 13.65
C GLY A 85 -19.02 -0.19 12.73
N THR A 86 -17.87 0.33 13.15
CA THR A 86 -17.15 1.40 12.49
C THR A 86 -15.83 0.88 11.92
N PRO A 87 -15.53 1.12 10.63
CA PRO A 87 -14.35 0.58 9.97
C PRO A 87 -13.10 1.46 10.13
N PHE A 88 -11.96 0.81 10.30
CA PHE A 88 -10.62 1.40 10.41
C PHE A 88 -9.63 0.64 9.52
N THR A 89 -8.72 1.34 8.85
CA THR A 89 -7.53 0.75 8.23
C THR A 89 -6.39 0.70 9.22
N LEU A 90 -5.61 -0.38 9.18
CA LEU A 90 -4.38 -0.56 9.94
C LEU A 90 -3.24 -0.66 8.95
N ASP A 91 -2.33 0.30 8.99
CA ASP A 91 -1.15 0.25 8.16
C ASP A 91 -0.08 -0.62 8.84
N ALA A 92 0.24 -1.77 8.25
CA ALA A 92 1.22 -2.70 8.78
C ALA A 92 2.67 -2.20 8.68
N TRP A 93 2.94 -1.20 7.84
CA TRP A 93 4.27 -0.66 7.56
C TRP A 93 4.58 0.56 8.42
N SER A 94 3.60 1.45 8.62
CA SER A 94 3.73 2.64 9.47
C SER A 94 3.22 2.44 10.90
N GLY A 95 2.40 1.40 11.14
CA GLY A 95 1.73 1.16 12.42
C GLY A 95 0.58 2.13 12.70
N THR A 96 0.17 2.93 11.72
CA THR A 96 -0.89 3.93 11.89
C THR A 96 -2.27 3.30 11.78
N VAL A 97 -3.20 3.81 12.60
CA VAL A 97 -4.62 3.46 12.58
C VAL A 97 -5.37 4.67 12.07
N ASN A 98 -6.19 4.48 11.02
CA ASN A 98 -7.02 5.55 10.47
C ASN A 98 -8.46 5.06 10.33
N PRO A 99 -9.47 5.88 10.70
CA PRO A 99 -10.86 5.55 10.40
C PRO A 99 -11.06 5.58 8.88
N ILE A 100 -11.94 4.69 8.39
CA ILE A 100 -12.40 4.74 7.00
C ILE A 100 -13.60 5.69 6.96
N PHE A 101 -13.50 6.74 6.14
CA PHE A 101 -14.54 7.79 6.08
C PHE A 101 -15.56 7.59 4.97
N ILE A 102 -15.21 6.86 3.91
CA ILE A 102 -16.09 6.61 2.76
C ILE A 102 -16.50 5.14 2.80
N TRP A 103 -17.70 4.88 3.28
CA TRP A 103 -18.29 3.54 3.37
C TRP A 103 -19.79 3.64 3.54
N ASP A 104 -20.51 2.63 3.08
CA ASP A 104 -21.94 2.50 3.30
C ASP A 104 -22.24 1.40 4.31
N SER A 105 -23.29 1.61 5.10
CA SER A 105 -23.73 0.70 6.14
C SER A 105 -25.01 -0.02 5.72
N SER A 106 -25.06 -1.33 5.95
CA SER A 106 -26.27 -2.13 5.84
C SER A 106 -26.39 -3.01 7.09
N PRO A 107 -27.57 -3.58 7.41
CA PRO A 107 -27.73 -4.40 8.60
C PRO A 107 -26.70 -5.55 8.68
N GLY A 108 -25.70 -5.40 9.54
CA GLY A 108 -24.65 -6.39 9.75
C GLY A 108 -23.57 -6.43 8.66
N SER A 109 -23.51 -5.43 7.77
CA SER A 109 -22.50 -5.36 6.71
C SER A 109 -22.03 -3.93 6.43
N ILE A 110 -20.81 -3.83 5.92
CA ILE A 110 -20.16 -2.57 5.50
C ILE A 110 -19.74 -2.72 4.06
N SER A 111 -19.90 -1.67 3.25
CA SER A 111 -19.38 -1.61 1.87
C SER A 111 -18.45 -0.42 1.71
N ILE A 112 -17.22 -0.66 1.26
CA ILE A 112 -16.20 0.35 1.01
C ILE A 112 -16.07 0.51 -0.50
N SER A 113 -16.61 1.60 -1.03
CA SER A 113 -16.52 1.95 -2.45
C SER A 113 -15.12 2.46 -2.81
N GLY A 114 -14.64 2.17 -4.01
CA GLY A 114 -13.32 2.61 -4.46
C GLY A 114 -12.17 1.92 -3.74
N PHE A 115 -12.41 0.72 -3.19
CA PHE A 115 -11.37 -0.12 -2.64
C PHE A 115 -10.39 -0.52 -3.75
N SER A 116 -9.10 -0.33 -3.49
CA SER A 116 -8.01 -0.68 -4.39
C SER A 116 -6.96 -1.48 -3.62
N LEU A 117 -6.40 -2.51 -4.25
CA LEU A 117 -5.33 -3.33 -3.72
C LEU A 117 -4.39 -3.71 -4.87
N ALA A 118 -3.18 -3.14 -4.88
CA ALA A 118 -2.13 -3.38 -5.86
C ALA A 118 -1.70 -4.85 -5.92
N GLU A 119 -0.90 -5.20 -6.93
CA GLU A 119 -0.42 -6.58 -7.05
C GLU A 119 0.40 -6.98 -5.82
N LYS A 120 0.11 -8.14 -5.25
CA LYS A 120 0.76 -8.65 -4.03
C LYS A 120 0.62 -7.74 -2.79
N GLU A 121 -0.22 -6.71 -2.82
CA GLU A 121 -0.47 -5.84 -1.68
C GLU A 121 -1.37 -6.54 -0.65
N THR A 122 -1.18 -6.15 0.61
CA THR A 122 -2.02 -6.58 1.74
C THR A 122 -2.72 -5.39 2.36
N ALA A 123 -3.99 -5.56 2.74
CA ALA A 123 -4.72 -4.58 3.52
C ALA A 123 -5.20 -5.20 4.84
N LEU A 124 -5.16 -4.41 5.91
CA LEU A 124 -5.74 -4.76 7.21
C LEU A 124 -6.88 -3.80 7.50
N ILE A 125 -8.08 -4.35 7.69
CA ILE A 125 -9.27 -3.58 8.06
C ILE A 125 -9.79 -4.12 9.38
N THR A 126 -10.04 -3.25 10.33
CA THR A 126 -10.74 -3.59 11.57
C THR A 126 -12.10 -2.94 11.57
N VAL A 127 -13.11 -3.67 12.05
CA VAL A 127 -14.42 -3.10 12.33
C VAL A 127 -14.76 -3.39 13.77
N THR A 128 -15.08 -2.35 14.54
CA THR A 128 -15.45 -2.48 15.95
C THR A 128 -16.84 -1.88 16.20
N SER A 129 -17.58 -2.45 17.15
CA SER A 129 -18.84 -1.88 17.63
C SER A 129 -18.65 -0.59 18.43
N GLU A 130 -17.41 -0.24 18.78
CA GLU A 130 -17.07 0.99 19.51
C GLU A 130 -16.91 2.20 18.57
N SER A 131 -16.92 3.40 19.14
CA SER A 131 -16.70 4.66 18.41
C SER A 131 -15.22 5.00 18.21
N GLU A 132 -14.33 4.24 18.84
CA GLU A 132 -12.89 4.40 18.77
C GLU A 132 -12.18 3.05 18.68
N PHE A 133 -10.97 3.06 18.13
CA PHE A 133 -10.09 1.90 18.09
C PHE A 133 -8.64 2.38 18.27
N GLU A 134 -7.90 1.79 19.22
CA GLU A 134 -6.52 2.17 19.54
C GLU A 134 -6.32 3.68 19.80
N GLY A 135 -7.29 4.30 20.49
CA GLY A 135 -7.29 5.74 20.79
C GLY A 135 -7.62 6.66 19.61
N VAL A 136 -7.99 6.10 18.46
CA VAL A 136 -8.43 6.83 17.28
C VAL A 136 -9.95 6.78 17.18
N SER A 137 -10.61 7.92 17.34
CA SER A 137 -12.06 8.03 17.19
C SER A 137 -12.45 8.21 15.72
N SER A 138 -13.57 7.60 15.32
CA SER A 138 -14.19 7.84 14.02
C SER A 138 -15.33 8.86 14.15
N PRO A 139 -15.56 9.75 13.17
CA PRO A 139 -16.70 10.65 13.18
C PRO A 139 -18.05 9.91 13.16
N VAL A 140 -19.04 10.47 13.86
CA VAL A 140 -20.41 9.92 13.89
C VAL A 140 -21.06 9.99 12.50
N VAL A 141 -20.83 11.08 11.78
CA VAL A 141 -21.26 11.25 10.39
C VAL A 141 -20.10 10.85 9.49
N HIS A 142 -20.35 9.95 8.55
CA HIS A 142 -19.37 9.52 7.54
C HIS A 142 -19.93 9.79 6.14
N VAL A 143 -19.10 9.59 5.12
CA VAL A 143 -19.51 9.68 3.73
C VAL A 143 -20.04 8.31 3.28
N SER A 144 -21.32 8.22 2.96
CA SER A 144 -21.96 6.99 2.49
C SER A 144 -21.72 6.75 1.00
N ASN A 145 -21.50 7.81 0.23
CA ASN A 145 -21.22 7.74 -1.20
C ASN A 145 -20.46 8.98 -1.67
N ALA A 146 -19.51 8.81 -2.58
CA ALA A 146 -18.82 9.89 -3.26
C ALA A 146 -18.63 9.57 -4.74
N ASP A 147 -18.57 10.60 -5.57
CA ASP A 147 -18.18 10.44 -6.98
C ASP A 147 -16.79 9.80 -7.10
N SER A 148 -16.51 9.19 -8.25
CA SER A 148 -15.21 8.59 -8.54
C SER A 148 -14.05 9.58 -8.34
N GLU A 149 -12.90 9.05 -7.93
CA GLU A 149 -11.66 9.81 -7.66
C GLU A 149 -11.71 10.66 -6.38
N VAL A 150 -12.79 10.59 -5.60
CA VAL A 150 -12.82 11.10 -4.23
C VAL A 150 -12.35 10.00 -3.29
N PHE A 151 -11.35 10.31 -2.47
CA PHE A 151 -10.86 9.45 -1.40
C PHE A 151 -10.72 10.26 -0.12
N ALA A 152 -10.48 9.59 1.01
CA ALA A 152 -10.34 10.27 2.29
C ALA A 152 -8.89 10.28 2.77
N GLY A 153 -8.49 11.38 3.41
CA GLY A 153 -7.23 11.52 4.13
C GLY A 153 -7.33 11.15 5.60
N ALA A 154 -6.18 11.07 6.28
CA ALA A 154 -6.16 10.97 7.74
C ALA A 154 -6.76 12.25 8.38
N SER A 155 -7.53 12.08 9.46
CA SER A 155 -8.12 13.20 10.19
C SER A 155 -7.37 13.47 11.48
N THR A 156 -7.26 14.75 11.83
CA THR A 156 -7.01 15.16 13.22
C THR A 156 -8.30 15.71 13.81
N ARG A 157 -8.60 15.30 15.05
CA ARG A 157 -9.69 15.87 15.87
C ARG A 157 -11.11 15.70 15.30
N GLY A 158 -11.37 14.57 14.65
CA GLY A 158 -12.73 14.18 14.26
C GLY A 158 -13.30 14.90 13.03
N SER A 159 -12.49 15.69 12.32
CA SER A 159 -12.84 16.25 11.01
C SER A 159 -12.84 15.17 9.91
N ILE A 160 -13.42 15.44 8.74
CA ILE A 160 -13.24 14.57 7.57
C ILE A 160 -12.44 15.35 6.54
N GLU A 161 -11.31 14.80 6.10
CA GLU A 161 -10.57 15.34 4.97
C GLU A 161 -10.91 14.53 3.72
N LEU A 162 -11.61 15.17 2.78
CA LEU A 162 -11.87 14.60 1.47
C LEU A 162 -10.84 15.10 0.48
N ARG A 163 -10.37 14.20 -0.38
CA ARG A 163 -9.29 14.43 -1.32
C ARG A 163 -9.69 14.01 -2.72
N SER A 164 -9.08 14.64 -3.72
CA SER A 164 -9.18 14.19 -5.11
C SER A 164 -7.93 14.53 -5.90
N THR A 165 -7.48 13.60 -6.75
CA THR A 165 -6.38 13.83 -7.71
C THR A 165 -6.86 14.51 -8.99
N THR A 166 -8.15 14.84 -9.11
CA THR A 166 -8.72 15.52 -10.26
C THR A 166 -9.43 16.81 -9.87
N GLU A 167 -9.39 17.80 -10.77
CA GLU A 167 -10.11 19.04 -10.59
C GLU A 167 -11.59 18.90 -10.94
N GLY A 168 -12.42 19.71 -10.29
CA GLY A 168 -13.83 19.84 -10.63
C GLY A 168 -14.77 19.69 -9.43
N SER A 169 -16.06 19.77 -9.72
CA SER A 169 -17.10 19.59 -8.72
C SER A 169 -17.46 18.11 -8.60
N LYS A 170 -17.39 17.58 -7.39
CA LYS A 170 -17.72 16.19 -7.06
C LYS A 170 -18.85 16.16 -6.03
N LYS A 171 -19.79 15.25 -6.21
CA LYS A 171 -20.92 15.03 -5.31
C LYS A 171 -20.53 14.06 -4.21
N VAL A 172 -20.92 14.39 -2.97
CA VAL A 172 -20.68 13.58 -1.78
C VAL A 172 -21.96 13.50 -0.96
N THR A 173 -22.35 12.29 -0.58
CA THR A 173 -23.53 12.01 0.25
C THR A 173 -23.07 11.54 1.61
N PHE A 174 -23.62 12.14 2.66
CA PHE A 174 -23.33 11.78 4.05
C PHE A 174 -24.27 10.69 4.55
N SER A 175 -23.89 10.06 5.65
CA SER A 175 -24.72 9.06 6.34
C SER A 175 -26.05 9.62 6.88
N THR A 176 -26.19 10.94 6.97
CA THR A 176 -27.45 11.64 7.29
C THR A 176 -28.44 11.65 6.11
N GLY A 177 -27.97 11.35 4.90
CA GLY A 177 -28.72 11.51 3.64
C GLY A 177 -28.48 12.86 2.95
N ASP A 178 -27.82 13.81 3.62
CA ASP A 178 -27.48 15.09 3.02
C ASP A 178 -26.46 14.91 1.90
N THR A 179 -26.60 15.72 0.85
CA THR A 179 -25.66 15.71 -0.27
C THR A 179 -25.04 17.10 -0.45
N GLN A 180 -23.72 17.13 -0.59
CA GLN A 180 -22.97 18.33 -0.92
C GLN A 180 -22.23 18.18 -2.25
N THR A 181 -21.96 19.32 -2.88
CA THR A 181 -21.08 19.40 -4.05
C THR A 181 -19.81 20.11 -3.62
N ILE A 182 -18.69 19.38 -3.64
CA ILE A 182 -17.38 19.87 -3.23
C ILE A 182 -16.58 20.20 -4.49
N LYS A 183 -15.93 21.36 -4.49
CA LYS A 183 -15.07 21.78 -5.60
C LYS A 183 -13.61 21.50 -5.25
N PHE A 184 -12.98 20.63 -6.02
CA PHE A 184 -11.55 20.33 -5.94
C PHE A 184 -10.78 21.15 -6.98
N SER A 185 -9.64 21.71 -6.57
CA SER A 185 -8.69 22.39 -7.46
C SER A 185 -7.26 22.02 -7.06
N LEU A 186 -6.44 21.73 -8.05
CA LEU A 186 -5.01 21.45 -7.92
C LEU A 186 -4.18 22.72 -8.06
N GLU A 187 -4.81 23.87 -8.30
CA GLU A 187 -4.15 25.18 -8.44
C GLU A 187 -3.02 25.18 -9.48
N GLY A 188 -3.17 24.38 -10.54
CA GLY A 188 -2.19 24.25 -11.63
C GLY A 188 -1.12 23.18 -11.40
N GLU A 189 -1.10 22.50 -10.25
CA GLU A 189 -0.20 21.37 -10.02
C GLU A 189 -0.62 20.15 -10.86
N THR A 190 0.38 19.47 -11.41
CA THR A 190 0.21 18.25 -12.18
C THR A 190 1.18 17.18 -11.71
N VAL A 191 0.84 15.91 -11.97
CA VAL A 191 1.78 14.80 -11.74
C VAL A 191 3.10 15.10 -12.47
N ARG A 192 4.22 15.04 -11.74
CA ARG A 192 5.55 15.27 -12.33
C ARG A 192 6.58 14.29 -11.81
N GLU A 193 7.51 13.93 -12.70
CA GLU A 193 8.66 13.08 -12.38
C GLU A 193 9.77 13.94 -11.76
N LEU A 194 10.36 13.45 -10.67
CA LEU A 194 11.53 14.07 -10.06
C LEU A 194 12.77 13.73 -10.89
N THR A 195 13.53 14.76 -11.27
CA THR A 195 14.74 14.65 -12.08
C THR A 195 15.94 15.23 -11.34
N GLY A 196 17.11 15.34 -11.98
CA GLY A 196 18.29 15.98 -11.36
C GLY A 196 18.92 15.18 -10.21
N TRP A 197 18.78 13.85 -10.23
CA TRP A 197 19.29 12.98 -9.19
C TRP A 197 20.82 12.89 -9.18
N GLN A 198 21.41 13.02 -7.99
CA GLN A 198 22.77 12.62 -7.69
C GLN A 198 22.75 11.30 -6.91
N LEU A 199 23.59 10.36 -7.29
CA LEU A 199 23.75 9.05 -6.67
C LEU A 199 25.15 8.88 -6.10
N ASN A 200 25.24 8.59 -4.81
CA ASN A 200 26.47 8.19 -4.13
C ASN A 200 26.37 6.72 -3.74
N ILE A 201 27.23 5.87 -4.28
CA ILE A 201 27.26 4.44 -3.95
C ILE A 201 28.38 4.16 -2.96
N THR A 202 28.07 3.49 -1.86
CA THR A 202 29.08 2.83 -1.02
C THR A 202 28.98 1.34 -1.28
N LYS A 203 29.96 0.77 -2.00
CA LYS A 203 29.93 -0.63 -2.44
C LYS A 203 30.69 -1.55 -1.50
N TRP A 204 30.21 -2.78 -1.39
CA TRP A 204 30.97 -3.88 -0.83
C TRP A 204 32.04 -4.31 -1.83
N THR A 205 33.29 -4.44 -1.36
CA THR A 205 34.40 -4.97 -2.16
C THR A 205 34.94 -6.23 -1.48
N PRO A 206 35.03 -7.37 -2.20
CA PRO A 206 35.65 -8.56 -1.66
C PRO A 206 37.15 -8.32 -1.43
N PRO A 207 37.76 -8.94 -0.41
CA PRO A 207 39.21 -8.87 -0.22
C PRO A 207 39.93 -9.54 -1.40
N GLU A 208 41.17 -9.11 -1.69
CA GLU A 208 42.03 -9.77 -2.69
C GLU A 208 42.31 -11.22 -2.31
N ASP A 209 42.56 -11.46 -1.02
CA ASP A 209 42.68 -12.80 -0.44
C ASP A 209 41.34 -13.21 0.18
N LEU A 210 40.64 -14.13 -0.49
CA LEU A 210 39.32 -14.63 -0.07
C LEU A 210 39.36 -15.46 1.22
N SER A 211 40.54 -15.81 1.75
CA SER A 211 40.67 -16.40 3.08
C SER A 211 40.55 -15.38 4.22
N GLN A 212 40.61 -14.08 3.89
CA GLN A 212 40.45 -12.99 4.84
C GLN A 212 38.96 -12.71 5.09
N ILE A 213 38.65 -12.38 6.34
CA ILE A 213 37.28 -12.08 6.80
C ILE A 213 36.81 -10.65 6.46
N PRO A 214 37.63 -9.57 6.52
CA PRO A 214 37.09 -8.23 6.37
C PRO A 214 36.69 -7.93 4.93
N SER A 215 35.39 -7.78 4.69
CA SER A 215 34.88 -7.01 3.55
C SER A 215 34.99 -5.52 3.86
N VAL A 216 35.28 -4.71 2.84
CA VAL A 216 35.41 -3.27 2.97
C VAL A 216 34.30 -2.57 2.20
N LEU A 217 33.72 -1.56 2.84
CA LEU A 217 32.81 -0.60 2.21
C LEU A 217 33.65 0.50 1.56
N VAL A 218 33.50 0.65 0.25
CA VAL A 218 34.26 1.62 -0.54
C VAL A 218 33.28 2.65 -1.11
N PRO A 219 33.39 3.94 -0.70
CA PRO A 219 32.64 5.02 -1.34
C PRO A 219 33.12 5.23 -2.78
N GLU A 220 32.17 5.34 -3.69
CA GLU A 220 32.42 5.65 -5.10
C GLU A 220 32.21 7.15 -5.37
N PRO A 221 32.80 7.69 -6.46
CA PRO A 221 32.50 9.05 -6.90
C PRO A 221 31.01 9.27 -7.14
N ALA A 222 30.54 10.49 -6.88
CA ALA A 222 29.15 10.87 -7.12
C ALA A 222 28.78 10.78 -8.62
N ILE A 223 27.60 10.24 -8.90
CA ILE A 223 27.08 10.04 -10.26
C ILE A 223 25.88 10.97 -10.46
N ASN A 224 25.93 11.83 -11.47
CA ASN A 224 24.79 12.64 -11.87
C ASN A 224 23.93 11.88 -12.89
N LEU A 225 22.71 11.52 -12.52
CA LEU A 225 21.80 10.72 -13.33
C LEU A 225 21.02 11.61 -14.32
N THR A 226 21.73 12.08 -15.34
CA THR A 226 21.17 12.99 -16.36
C THR A 226 20.18 12.33 -17.33
N GLN A 227 20.21 11.02 -17.45
CA GLN A 227 19.33 10.23 -18.32
C GLN A 227 18.13 9.62 -17.59
N GLY A 228 17.96 9.95 -16.30
CA GLY A 228 16.93 9.38 -15.44
C GLY A 228 17.45 8.26 -14.54
N LEU A 229 16.53 7.70 -13.76
CA LEU A 229 16.79 6.62 -12.81
C LEU A 229 16.91 5.29 -13.57
N ILE A 230 18.06 4.60 -13.40
CA ILE A 230 18.35 3.32 -14.05
C ILE A 230 18.95 2.32 -13.04
N PRO A 231 18.79 1.01 -13.28
CA PRO A 231 19.47 -0.03 -12.50
C PRO A 231 20.99 0.17 -12.45
N TRP A 232 21.60 -0.09 -11.29
CA TRP A 232 23.05 0.09 -11.11
C TRP A 232 23.90 -0.77 -12.06
N ASP A 233 23.41 -1.92 -12.49
CA ASP A 233 24.15 -2.80 -13.41
C ASP A 233 24.24 -2.23 -14.84
N GLN A 234 23.48 -1.18 -15.13
CA GLN A 234 23.52 -0.40 -16.37
C GLN A 234 24.37 0.88 -16.25
N LEU A 235 24.79 1.25 -15.03
CA LEU A 235 25.73 2.35 -14.83
C LEU A 235 27.14 1.89 -15.20
N GLU A 236 27.87 2.76 -15.91
CA GLU A 236 29.25 2.49 -16.30
C GLU A 236 30.11 2.20 -15.06
N GLY A 237 30.90 1.12 -15.09
CA GLY A 237 31.73 0.69 -13.96
C GLY A 237 30.97 -0.01 -12.82
N HIS A 238 29.64 -0.06 -12.86
CA HIS A 238 28.84 -0.56 -11.74
C HIS A 238 28.12 -1.89 -11.97
N LYS A 239 28.38 -2.58 -13.10
CA LYS A 239 27.77 -3.86 -13.48
C LYS A 239 27.60 -4.85 -12.32
N ASN A 240 28.66 -5.09 -11.54
CA ASN A 240 28.67 -6.06 -10.44
C ASN A 240 28.68 -5.40 -9.05
N THR A 241 28.01 -4.26 -8.90
CA THR A 241 28.01 -3.50 -7.65
C THR A 241 26.90 -3.97 -6.73
N SER A 242 27.24 -4.15 -5.44
CA SER A 242 26.28 -4.32 -4.34
C SER A 242 26.68 -3.38 -3.20
N GLY A 243 25.73 -2.81 -2.48
CA GLY A 243 25.99 -1.85 -1.42
C GLY A 243 24.79 -0.97 -1.08
N LEU A 244 25.09 0.24 -0.65
CA LEU A 244 24.12 1.28 -0.33
C LEU A 244 24.25 2.42 -1.34
N GLY A 245 23.15 2.76 -2.01
CA GLY A 245 23.07 3.93 -2.87
C GLY A 245 22.23 5.01 -2.22
N THR A 246 22.82 6.18 -2.03
CA THR A 246 22.13 7.38 -1.55
C THR A 246 21.84 8.28 -2.73
N TYR A 247 20.56 8.43 -3.04
CA TYR A 247 20.02 9.31 -4.06
C TYR A 247 19.60 10.63 -3.44
N ILE A 248 19.95 11.74 -4.06
CA ILE A 248 19.57 13.09 -3.63
C ILE A 248 19.03 13.85 -4.83
N THR A 249 17.88 14.51 -4.66
CA THR A 249 17.34 15.48 -5.61
C THR A 249 16.70 16.65 -4.88
N THR A 250 16.47 17.75 -5.60
CA THR A 250 15.73 18.92 -5.14
C THR A 250 14.57 19.22 -6.07
N PHE A 251 13.44 19.66 -5.52
CA PHE A 251 12.29 20.09 -6.30
C PHE A 251 11.62 21.31 -5.67
N GLU A 252 10.99 22.13 -6.51
CA GLU A 252 10.17 23.26 -6.06
C GLU A 252 8.75 22.81 -5.75
N TRP A 253 8.15 23.41 -4.72
CA TRP A 253 6.75 23.23 -4.36
C TRP A 253 6.10 24.59 -4.11
N SER A 254 4.95 24.85 -4.75
CA SER A 254 4.37 26.20 -4.81
C SER A 254 3.36 26.50 -3.70
N HIS A 255 3.10 25.54 -2.81
CA HIS A 255 2.02 25.64 -1.83
C HIS A 255 2.54 25.54 -0.40
N ALA A 256 1.96 26.35 0.48
CA ALA A 256 2.17 26.24 1.91
C ALA A 256 1.60 24.91 2.46
N ILE A 257 2.11 24.52 3.63
CA ILE A 257 1.74 23.28 4.33
C ILE A 257 0.24 23.18 4.68
N ASP A 258 -0.43 24.31 4.85
CA ASP A 258 -1.84 24.45 5.19
C ASP A 258 -2.74 24.73 3.97
N SER A 259 -2.19 24.68 2.76
CA SER A 259 -2.94 24.87 1.53
C SER A 259 -3.95 23.74 1.27
N ASN A 260 -4.88 23.97 0.35
CA ASN A 260 -5.83 22.95 -0.13
C ASN A 260 -5.21 22.00 -1.17
N VAL A 261 -3.91 22.08 -1.43
CA VAL A 261 -3.18 21.20 -2.35
C VAL A 261 -2.15 20.40 -1.57
N GLY A 262 -2.41 19.11 -1.41
CA GLY A 262 -1.47 18.14 -0.87
C GLY A 262 -0.71 17.43 -1.98
N VAL A 263 0.27 16.62 -1.59
CA VAL A 263 1.09 15.85 -2.52
C VAL A 263 1.53 14.53 -1.92
N GLN A 264 1.35 13.47 -2.72
CA GLN A 264 1.90 12.15 -2.46
C GLN A 264 3.20 11.98 -3.23
N LEU A 265 4.15 11.29 -2.61
CA LEU A 265 5.39 10.84 -3.24
C LEU A 265 5.24 9.37 -3.61
N ASP A 266 5.29 9.08 -4.91
CA ASP A 266 5.25 7.74 -5.47
C ASP A 266 6.68 7.32 -5.86
N PHE A 267 7.23 6.33 -5.17
CA PHE A 267 8.57 5.78 -5.48
C PHE A 267 8.57 4.83 -6.68
N GLY A 268 7.40 4.51 -7.24
CA GLY A 268 7.23 3.56 -8.33
C GLY A 268 7.40 2.12 -7.84
N VAL A 269 8.61 1.56 -7.98
CA VAL A 269 8.92 0.20 -7.56
C VAL A 269 10.06 0.16 -6.55
N VAL A 270 9.86 -0.57 -5.45
CA VAL A 270 10.92 -0.82 -4.47
C VAL A 270 11.67 -2.09 -4.84
N VAL A 271 12.90 -1.94 -5.32
CA VAL A 271 13.78 -3.09 -5.57
C VAL A 271 14.67 -3.32 -4.35
N HIS A 272 14.27 -4.34 -3.58
CA HIS A 272 14.78 -4.80 -2.29
C HIS A 272 14.44 -3.92 -1.09
N THR A 273 15.03 -2.73 -0.96
CA THR A 273 14.83 -1.89 0.23
C THR A 273 14.83 -0.41 -0.12
N LEU A 274 14.09 0.38 0.65
CA LEU A 274 13.99 1.83 0.48
C LEU A 274 13.81 2.49 1.85
N LYS A 275 14.54 3.59 2.07
CA LYS A 275 14.33 4.51 3.17
C LYS A 275 14.49 5.93 2.65
N ALA A 276 13.64 6.86 3.06
CA ALA A 276 13.63 8.20 2.49
C ALA A 276 13.49 9.29 3.56
N TRP A 277 14.00 10.47 3.22
CA TRP A 277 13.92 11.68 4.02
C TRP A 277 13.57 12.87 3.14
N LEU A 278 12.66 13.71 3.61
CA LEU A 278 12.33 14.98 2.98
C LEU A 278 12.75 16.11 3.92
N ASN A 279 13.56 17.04 3.44
CA ASN A 279 14.08 18.17 4.23
C ASN A 279 14.77 17.71 5.54
N GLY A 280 15.40 16.53 5.52
CA GLY A 280 16.06 15.92 6.68
C GLY A 280 15.14 15.17 7.63
N ILE A 281 13.83 15.17 7.41
CA ILE A 281 12.84 14.44 8.20
C ILE A 281 12.58 13.08 7.55
N GLU A 282 12.66 12.00 8.33
CA GLU A 282 12.40 10.65 7.85
C GLU A 282 10.93 10.49 7.43
N LEU A 283 10.70 9.94 6.25
CA LEU A 283 9.36 9.61 5.77
C LEU A 283 8.84 8.34 6.47
N PRO A 284 7.52 8.19 6.62
CA PRO A 284 6.93 6.92 7.04
C PRO A 284 7.39 5.77 6.14
N THR A 285 7.50 4.56 6.72
CA THR A 285 7.80 3.35 5.94
C THR A 285 6.73 3.15 4.88
N ALA A 286 7.13 3.15 3.61
CA ALA A 286 6.23 2.89 2.49
C ALA A 286 5.97 1.37 2.35
N ASP A 287 4.76 0.99 1.92
CA ASP A 287 4.50 -0.37 1.47
C ASP A 287 5.35 -0.67 0.22
N PRO A 288 6.25 -1.68 0.22
CA PRO A 288 7.09 -1.96 -0.94
C PRO A 288 6.30 -2.44 -2.18
N THR A 289 5.06 -2.90 -2.01
CA THR A 289 4.16 -3.32 -3.11
C THR A 289 3.32 -2.17 -3.66
N HIS A 290 3.22 -1.07 -2.91
CA HIS A 290 2.56 0.17 -3.32
C HIS A 290 3.22 1.37 -2.64
N PRO A 291 4.43 1.77 -3.08
CA PRO A 291 5.29 2.66 -2.31
C PRO A 291 4.94 4.13 -2.49
N VAL A 292 3.74 4.49 -2.04
CA VAL A 292 3.18 5.83 -2.08
C VAL A 292 3.03 6.35 -0.66
N VAL A 293 3.58 7.54 -0.40
CA VAL A 293 3.51 8.18 0.92
C VAL A 293 3.02 9.62 0.79
N ASP A 294 2.14 10.02 1.70
CA ASP A 294 1.69 11.41 1.79
C ASP A 294 2.79 12.26 2.45
N ILE A 295 3.31 13.25 1.72
CA ILE A 295 4.37 14.15 2.18
C ILE A 295 3.88 15.57 2.42
N SER A 296 2.56 15.79 2.38
CA SER A 296 1.95 17.14 2.46
C SER A 296 2.33 17.89 3.73
N ASN A 297 2.55 17.18 4.83
CA ASN A 297 2.95 17.77 6.11
C ASN A 297 4.47 17.99 6.25
N LEU A 298 5.25 17.66 5.22
CA LEU A 298 6.72 17.70 5.23
C LEU A 298 7.30 18.58 4.11
N VAL A 299 6.52 18.84 3.06
CA VAL A 299 6.87 19.82 2.03
C VAL A 299 6.82 21.24 2.58
N GLN A 300 7.71 22.08 2.07
CA GLN A 300 7.72 23.52 2.33
C GLN A 300 7.56 24.29 1.02
N GLU A 301 7.07 25.52 1.09
CA GLU A 301 7.03 26.42 -0.07
C GLU A 301 8.46 26.71 -0.56
N GLY A 302 8.66 26.61 -1.87
CA GLY A 302 9.97 26.71 -2.52
C GLY A 302 10.72 25.38 -2.58
N SER A 303 12.04 25.44 -2.41
CA SER A 303 12.93 24.29 -2.61
C SER A 303 12.80 23.25 -1.49
N ASN A 304 12.63 21.99 -1.88
CA ASN A 304 12.60 20.81 -1.03
C ASN A 304 13.73 19.85 -1.43
N THR A 305 14.36 19.20 -0.46
CA THR A 305 15.42 18.20 -0.71
C THR A 305 14.93 16.81 -0.34
N LEU A 306 14.90 15.90 -1.31
CA LEU A 306 14.57 14.49 -1.12
C LEU A 306 15.85 13.66 -1.12
N ARG A 307 16.06 12.89 -0.05
CA ARG A 307 17.08 11.83 0.02
C ARG A 307 16.41 10.48 0.04
N VAL A 308 16.90 9.54 -0.77
CA VAL A 308 16.45 8.15 -0.77
C VAL A 308 17.66 7.23 -0.68
N ASP A 309 17.68 6.37 0.34
CA ASP A 309 18.67 5.34 0.51
C ASP A 309 18.08 4.00 0.04
N ALA A 310 18.77 3.35 -0.90
CA ALA A 310 18.42 2.02 -1.40
C ALA A 310 19.58 1.06 -1.15
N ALA A 311 19.34 0.00 -0.36
CA ALA A 311 20.32 -1.05 -0.13
C ALA A 311 20.02 -2.27 -1.00
N SER A 312 21.07 -2.78 -1.64
CA SER A 312 20.99 -3.96 -2.50
C SER A 312 21.18 -5.26 -1.72
N THR A 313 20.89 -6.40 -2.36
CA THR A 313 21.47 -7.68 -1.93
C THR A 313 22.96 -7.75 -2.32
N LEU A 314 23.65 -8.81 -1.90
CA LEU A 314 25.04 -9.08 -2.25
C LEU A 314 25.20 -9.89 -3.57
N LEU A 315 24.11 -10.16 -4.30
CA LEU A 315 24.16 -11.07 -5.45
C LEU A 315 25.16 -10.59 -6.52
N ASN A 316 25.10 -9.32 -6.92
CA ASN A 316 25.92 -8.80 -8.01
C ASN A 316 27.41 -8.75 -7.65
N VAL A 317 27.78 -8.31 -6.43
CA VAL A 317 29.20 -8.35 -6.04
C VAL A 317 29.73 -9.79 -5.99
N VAL A 318 28.94 -10.75 -5.49
CA VAL A 318 29.33 -12.16 -5.47
C VAL A 318 29.47 -12.72 -6.89
N ASN A 319 28.74 -12.22 -7.89
CA ASN A 319 28.92 -12.62 -9.30
C ASN A 319 30.29 -12.21 -9.86
N SER A 320 30.98 -11.25 -9.24
CA SER A 320 32.34 -10.88 -9.64
C SER A 320 33.43 -11.78 -9.04
N VAL A 321 33.10 -12.61 -8.05
CA VAL A 321 34.06 -13.44 -7.34
C VAL A 321 34.18 -14.82 -8.00
N PRO A 322 35.38 -15.23 -8.48
CA PRO A 322 35.60 -16.54 -9.07
C PRO A 322 35.53 -17.67 -8.03
N GLY A 323 35.20 -18.89 -8.47
CA GLY A 323 35.27 -20.09 -7.64
C GLY A 323 34.18 -20.23 -6.55
N ILE A 324 33.18 -19.35 -6.49
CA ILE A 324 32.10 -19.46 -5.51
C ILE A 324 31.26 -20.72 -5.75
N THR A 325 31.10 -21.51 -4.69
CA THR A 325 30.25 -22.70 -4.65
C THR A 325 29.15 -22.47 -3.63
N SER A 326 27.90 -22.65 -4.03
CA SER A 326 26.73 -22.52 -3.15
C SER A 326 25.99 -23.85 -3.12
N LEU A 327 25.71 -24.38 -1.92
CA LEU A 327 25.06 -25.69 -1.73
C LEU A 327 25.75 -26.82 -2.51
N GLY A 328 27.09 -26.79 -2.59
CA GLY A 328 27.89 -27.78 -3.31
C GLY A 328 27.89 -27.64 -4.83
N VAL A 329 27.23 -26.61 -5.40
CA VAL A 329 27.18 -26.36 -6.84
C VAL A 329 28.00 -25.10 -7.17
N PRO A 330 28.97 -25.18 -8.12
CA PRO A 330 29.67 -24.00 -8.61
C PRO A 330 28.67 -22.98 -9.18
N ARG A 331 28.72 -21.73 -8.69
CA ARG A 331 27.71 -20.72 -9.02
C ARG A 331 27.65 -20.37 -10.51
N PHE A 332 28.79 -20.52 -11.21
CA PHE A 332 28.95 -20.23 -12.64
C PHE A 332 28.06 -21.07 -13.58
N SER A 333 27.46 -22.18 -13.10
CA SER A 333 26.62 -23.06 -13.92
C SER A 333 25.11 -22.71 -13.91
N ILE A 334 24.66 -21.79 -13.04
CA ILE A 334 23.22 -21.64 -12.74
C ILE A 334 22.71 -20.18 -12.66
N PHE A 335 23.55 -19.19 -12.35
CA PHE A 335 23.09 -17.80 -12.10
C PHE A 335 24.00 -16.75 -12.75
N GLN A 336 23.69 -16.32 -13.98
CA GLN A 336 24.44 -15.24 -14.66
C GLN A 336 23.67 -13.92 -14.80
N ARG A 337 22.50 -13.77 -14.20
CA ARG A 337 21.75 -12.51 -14.26
C ARG A 337 21.99 -11.70 -13.00
N ASN A 338 22.47 -10.47 -13.20
CA ASN A 338 22.49 -9.49 -12.13
C ASN A 338 21.06 -9.11 -11.77
N GLN A 339 20.86 -8.80 -10.49
CA GLN A 339 19.67 -8.15 -10.02
C GLN A 339 19.75 -6.66 -10.33
N GLN A 340 18.60 -6.07 -10.66
CA GLN A 340 18.47 -4.63 -10.72
C GLN A 340 18.53 -4.08 -9.29
N TYR A 341 19.26 -2.98 -9.07
CA TYR A 341 19.39 -2.33 -7.77
C TYR A 341 19.19 -0.83 -7.89
N GLY A 342 18.76 -0.23 -6.78
CA GLY A 342 18.55 1.20 -6.66
C GLY A 342 17.14 1.63 -7.05
N LEU A 343 16.98 2.92 -7.36
CA LEU A 343 15.78 3.45 -7.98
C LEU A 343 15.86 3.20 -9.49
N VAL A 344 14.91 2.43 -10.02
CA VAL A 344 14.96 1.88 -11.39
C VAL A 344 13.83 2.35 -12.30
N VAL A 345 12.88 3.11 -11.74
CA VAL A 345 11.77 3.78 -12.43
C VAL A 345 11.66 5.22 -11.91
N PRO A 346 10.94 6.11 -12.62
CA PRO A 346 10.73 7.47 -12.15
C PRO A 346 10.04 7.54 -10.79
N VAL A 347 10.53 8.43 -9.92
CA VAL A 347 9.84 8.85 -8.69
C VAL A 347 8.97 10.05 -9.03
N ARG A 348 7.71 10.06 -8.55
CA ARG A 348 6.71 11.06 -8.95
C ARG A 348 6.13 11.81 -7.76
N LEU A 349 5.81 13.07 -8.00
CA LEU A 349 4.91 13.85 -7.15
C LEU A 349 3.51 13.74 -7.74
N ILE A 350 2.55 13.29 -6.93
CA ILE A 350 1.13 13.16 -7.29
C ILE A 350 0.36 14.19 -6.45
N PRO A 351 0.02 15.36 -7.02
CA PRO A 351 -0.75 16.36 -6.30
C PRO A 351 -2.20 15.88 -6.12
N TYR A 352 -2.82 16.31 -5.03
CA TYR A 352 -4.24 16.14 -4.80
C TYR A 352 -4.82 17.39 -4.14
N SER A 353 -6.06 17.70 -4.45
CA SER A 353 -6.82 18.72 -3.77
C SER A 353 -7.42 18.13 -2.50
N ARG A 354 -7.49 18.87 -1.40
CA ARG A 354 -8.09 18.46 -0.14
C ARG A 354 -9.06 19.51 0.38
N VAL A 355 -10.12 19.04 1.03
CA VAL A 355 -11.13 19.86 1.71
C VAL A 355 -11.43 19.23 3.05
N THR A 356 -11.25 20.00 4.11
CA THR A 356 -11.59 19.58 5.48
C THR A 356 -13.00 20.02 5.82
N MET A 357 -13.78 19.11 6.39
CA MET A 357 -15.12 19.38 6.89
C MET A 357 -15.17 19.16 8.40
N GLU A 358 -15.72 20.15 9.12
CA GLU A 358 -15.97 20.05 10.56
C GLU A 358 -17.26 19.26 10.85
N GLN A 359 -17.34 18.62 12.01
CA GLN A 359 -18.55 17.91 12.43
C GLN A 359 -19.70 18.90 12.69
N GLY A 360 -20.86 18.68 12.07
CA GLY A 360 -22.12 19.33 12.45
C GLY A 360 -22.80 20.25 11.44
N LEU A 361 -22.72 19.95 10.13
CA LEU A 361 -23.62 20.55 9.15
C LEU A 361 -25.00 19.86 9.15
#